data_AF-A0A9X9X487-F1
#
_entry.id   AF-A0A9X9X487-F1
#
_cell.length_a   1.000
_cell.length_b   1.000
_cell.length_c   1.000
_cell.angle_alpha   90.00
_cell.angle_beta   90.00
_cell.angle_gamma   90.00
#
_symmetry.space_group_name_H-M   'P 1'
#
loop_
_entity.id
_entity.type
_entity.pdbx_description
1 polymer ?
#
loop_
_entity_poly.entity_id
_entity_poly.type
_entity_poly.pdbx_seq_one_letter_code
_entity_poly.pdbx_strand_id
1 'polypeptide(L)'
;PQTRLWMCHDYKAPGRDVFAWQSSVAEQRAHNPHVKDGVTEDQFVEFRTKRDATLAAPLLLLPSIQVNIRAGRFPPAESNGVRYLLVPVTPRRADALA
;
A
#
# COMPACT_ATOMS: atom_id res chain seq x y z
N PRO A 1 25.54 1.33 7.96
CA PRO A 1 25.01 2.39 8.85
C PRO A 1 24.06 1.80 9.90
N GLN A 2 24.09 2.30 11.14
CA GLN A 2 23.32 1.73 12.26
C GLN A 2 21.94 2.39 12.48
N THR A 3 21.51 3.28 11.58
CA THR A 3 20.22 3.96 11.67
C THR A 3 19.08 2.94 11.74
N ARG A 4 18.26 3.04 12.78
CA ARG A 4 17.07 2.21 12.97
C ARG A 4 15.95 2.67 12.06
N LEU A 5 15.26 1.72 11.47
CA LEU A 5 14.11 1.93 10.60
C LEU A 5 12.87 1.28 11.25
N TRP A 6 11.78 2.04 11.30
CA TRP A 6 10.49 1.59 11.84
C TRP A 6 9.50 1.47 10.69
N MET A 7 9.01 0.26 10.44
CA MET A 7 8.12 -0.03 9.33
C MET A 7 6.69 0.37 9.69
N CYS A 8 5.99 0.95 8.72
CA CYS A 8 4.57 1.32 8.89
C CYS A 8 3.65 0.08 8.90
N HIS A 9 4.02 -0.98 8.17
CA HIS A 9 3.27 -2.22 8.09
C HIS A 9 4.22 -3.42 8.16
N ASP A 10 3.75 -4.51 8.77
CA ASP A 10 4.37 -5.83 8.65
C ASP A 10 3.30 -6.88 8.30
N TYR A 11 3.51 -7.58 7.19
CA TYR A 11 2.58 -8.56 6.65
C TYR A 11 2.94 -10.01 7.02
N LYS A 12 3.93 -10.21 7.91
CA LYS A 12 4.47 -11.52 8.31
C LYS A 12 5.06 -12.30 7.13
N ALA A 13 6.40 -12.34 7.07
CA ALA A 13 7.09 -13.16 6.07
C ALA A 13 6.68 -14.65 6.19
N PRO A 14 6.69 -15.43 5.09
CA PRO A 14 6.42 -16.86 5.14
C PRO A 14 7.24 -17.56 6.23
N GLY A 15 6.58 -18.36 7.07
CA GLY A 15 7.21 -19.05 8.20
C GLY A 15 7.48 -18.19 9.43
N ARG A 16 6.99 -16.94 9.49
CA ARG A 16 7.12 -16.07 10.65
C ARG A 16 5.75 -15.71 11.23
N ASP A 17 5.48 -16.15 12.46
CA ASP A 17 4.21 -15.86 13.14
C ASP A 17 4.23 -14.60 14.00
N VAL A 18 5.41 -14.04 14.23
CA VAL A 18 5.61 -12.80 14.99
C VAL A 18 5.76 -11.60 14.07
N PHE A 19 5.27 -10.43 14.53
CA PHE A 19 5.49 -9.19 13.82
C PHE A 19 6.92 -8.67 14.03
N ALA A 20 7.52 -8.12 12.99
CA ALA A 20 8.81 -7.44 13.04
C ALA A 20 8.71 -6.09 12.31
N TRP A 21 8.51 -5.03 13.09
CA TRP A 21 8.35 -3.66 12.59
C TRP A 21 9.63 -2.82 12.71
N GLN A 22 10.74 -3.41 13.14
CA GLN A 22 12.04 -2.74 13.27
C GLN A 22 13.08 -3.41 12.38
N SER A 23 13.95 -2.60 11.79
CA SER A 23 15.15 -3.02 11.07
C SER A 23 16.24 -1.94 11.18
N SER A 24 17.35 -2.09 10.46
CA SER A 24 18.37 -1.06 10.29
C SER A 24 18.70 -0.82 8.82
N VAL A 25 19.32 0.33 8.53
CA VAL A 25 19.83 0.62 7.18
C VAL A 25 20.85 -0.45 6.73
N ALA A 26 21.69 -0.95 7.62
CA ALA A 26 22.64 -2.03 7.29
C ALA A 26 21.93 -3.33 6.89
N GLU A 27 20.90 -3.73 7.64
CA GLU A 27 20.14 -4.94 7.35
C GLU A 27 19.39 -4.85 6.01
N GLN A 28 18.74 -3.72 5.73
CA GLN A 28 18.02 -3.52 4.47
C GLN A 28 18.97 -3.54 3.27
N ARG A 29 20.13 -2.87 3.36
CA ARG A 29 21.16 -2.90 2.32
C ARG A 29 21.74 -4.29 2.06
N ALA A 30 21.82 -5.14 3.07
CA ALA A 30 22.36 -6.49 2.91
C ALA A 30 21.30 -7.51 2.48
N HIS A 31 20.07 -7.42 2.99
CA HIS A 31 19.10 -8.53 2.94
C HIS A 31 17.73 -8.18 2.35
N ASN A 32 17.44 -6.93 1.98
CA ASN A 32 16.15 -6.60 1.38
C ASN A 32 15.97 -7.41 0.07
N PRO A 33 14.91 -8.22 -0.07
CA PRO A 33 14.76 -9.11 -1.21
C PRO A 33 14.50 -8.37 -2.53
N HIS A 34 14.15 -7.09 -2.48
CA HIS A 34 13.79 -6.29 -3.65
C HIS A 34 14.82 -5.19 -3.98
N VAL A 35 15.46 -4.58 -2.98
CA VAL A 35 16.28 -3.35 -3.16
C VAL A 35 17.54 -3.32 -2.28
N LYS A 36 18.15 -4.48 -2.03
CA LYS A 36 19.48 -4.57 -1.40
C LYS A 36 20.58 -4.04 -2.33
N ASP A 37 21.76 -3.80 -1.77
CA ASP A 37 22.96 -3.44 -2.52
C ASP A 37 23.22 -4.46 -3.64
N GLY A 38 23.52 -3.96 -4.85
CA GLY A 38 23.72 -4.77 -6.06
C GLY A 38 22.49 -4.87 -6.97
N VAL A 39 21.30 -4.44 -6.52
CA VAL A 39 20.13 -4.28 -7.40
C VAL A 39 20.20 -2.91 -8.08
N THR A 40 20.09 -2.88 -9.42
CA THR A 40 20.07 -1.62 -10.17
C THR A 40 18.67 -0.99 -10.18
N GLU A 41 18.59 0.29 -10.55
CA GLU A 41 17.31 0.99 -10.70
C GLU A 41 16.41 0.28 -11.72
N ASP A 42 16.92 -0.03 -12.93
CA ASP A 42 16.15 -0.70 -13.99
C ASP A 42 15.61 -2.06 -13.53
N GLN A 43 16.44 -2.86 -12.83
CA GLN A 43 16.03 -4.15 -12.29
C GLN A 43 14.89 -4.00 -11.27
N PHE A 44 15.00 -3.02 -10.38
CA PHE A 44 13.97 -2.75 -9.39
C PHE A 44 12.67 -2.27 -10.04
N VAL A 45 12.75 -1.33 -10.99
CA VAL A 45 11.59 -0.78 -11.70
C VAL A 45 10.87 -1.87 -12.48
N GLU A 46 11.58 -2.73 -13.21
CA GLU A 46 10.99 -3.85 -13.95
C GLU A 46 10.26 -4.82 -13.01
N PHE A 47 10.93 -5.25 -11.93
CA PHE A 47 10.35 -6.13 -10.93
C PHE A 47 9.10 -5.51 -10.29
N ARG A 48 9.19 -4.26 -9.83
CA ARG A 48 8.12 -3.58 -9.11
C ARG A 48 6.90 -3.36 -10.00
N THR A 49 7.11 -2.94 -11.25
CA THR A 49 6.05 -2.73 -12.24
C THR A 49 5.30 -4.03 -12.53
N LYS A 50 6.03 -5.13 -12.79
CA LYS A 50 5.42 -6.45 -13.01
C LYS A 50 4.61 -6.91 -11.79
N ARG A 51 5.13 -6.70 -10.59
CA ARG A 51 4.43 -7.06 -9.35
C ARG A 51 3.17 -6.22 -9.14
N ASP A 52 3.24 -4.91 -9.35
CA ASP A 52 2.10 -3.99 -9.17
C ASP A 52 0.91 -4.36 -10.05
N ALA A 53 1.16 -4.76 -11.30
CA ALA A 53 0.11 -5.20 -12.23
C ALA A 53 -0.71 -6.41 -11.74
N THR A 54 -0.20 -7.19 -10.79
CA THR A 54 -0.88 -8.37 -10.24
C THR A 54 -1.65 -8.10 -8.95
N LEU A 55 -1.50 -6.92 -8.34
CA LEU A 55 -2.07 -6.63 -7.03
C LEU A 55 -3.48 -6.07 -7.16
N ALA A 56 -4.38 -6.56 -6.30
CA ALA A 56 -5.70 -5.97 -6.13
C ALA A 56 -5.61 -4.62 -5.37
N ALA A 57 -6.62 -3.77 -5.56
CA ALA A 57 -6.78 -2.57 -4.75
C ALA A 57 -6.88 -2.92 -3.25
N PRO A 58 -6.23 -2.18 -2.34
CA PRO A 58 -6.39 -2.39 -0.91
C PRO A 58 -7.85 -2.26 -0.47
N LEU A 59 -8.29 -3.11 0.45
CA LEU A 59 -9.69 -3.18 0.92
C LEU A 59 -10.24 -1.81 1.37
N LEU A 60 -9.42 -1.01 2.04
CA LEU A 60 -9.81 0.29 2.59
C LEU A 60 -9.28 1.48 1.76
N LEU A 61 -8.86 1.29 0.51
CA LEU A 61 -8.27 2.36 -0.30
C LEU A 61 -9.19 3.58 -0.39
N LEU A 62 -10.43 3.38 -0.83
CA LEU A 62 -11.39 4.48 -1.06
C LEU A 62 -11.85 5.16 0.25
N PRO A 63 -12.19 4.44 1.34
CA PRO A 63 -12.43 5.07 2.63
C PRO A 63 -11.23 5.86 3.17
N SER A 64 -10.04 5.26 3.13
CA SER A 64 -8.84 5.83 3.73
C SER A 64 -8.42 7.11 3.04
N ILE A 65 -8.38 7.14 1.70
CA ILE A 65 -7.95 8.34 0.98
C ILE A 65 -8.87 9.53 1.21
N GLN A 66 -10.19 9.29 1.30
CA GLN A 66 -11.19 10.34 1.56
C GLN A 66 -11.00 11.00 2.93
N VAL A 67 -10.64 10.22 3.95
CA VAL A 67 -10.45 10.73 5.31
C VAL A 67 -9.02 11.29 5.48
N ASN A 68 -8.01 10.62 4.93
CA ASN A 68 -6.60 10.99 5.11
C ASN A 68 -6.24 12.29 4.40
N ILE A 69 -6.78 12.56 3.20
CA ILE A 69 -6.56 13.84 2.50
C ILE A 69 -7.12 15.04 3.29
N ARG A 70 -8.05 14.78 4.22
CA ARG A 70 -8.65 15.76 5.13
C ARG A 70 -8.01 15.74 6.52
N ALA A 71 -6.78 15.25 6.63
CA ALA A 71 -6.04 15.11 7.90
C ALA A 71 -6.83 14.34 8.97
N GLY A 72 -7.50 13.24 8.58
CA GLY A 72 -8.28 12.40 9.50
C GLY A 72 -9.73 12.85 9.70
N ARG A 73 -10.15 13.98 9.11
CA ARG A 73 -11.55 14.45 9.22
C ARG A 73 -12.44 13.77 8.21
N PHE A 74 -13.58 13.26 8.67
CA PHE A 74 -14.64 12.78 7.78
C PHE A 74 -15.18 13.92 6.89
N PRO A 75 -15.78 13.58 5.73
CA PRO A 75 -16.56 14.55 4.94
C PRO A 75 -17.60 15.26 5.80
N PRO A 76 -18.00 16.50 5.46
CA PRO A 76 -19.11 17.18 6.12
C PRO A 76 -20.36 16.31 6.17
N ALA A 77 -21.17 16.52 7.21
CA ALA A 77 -22.49 15.89 7.26
C ALA A 77 -23.39 16.50 6.18
N GLU A 78 -24.27 15.69 5.62
CA GLU A 78 -25.37 16.17 4.78
C GLU A 78 -26.48 16.81 5.63
N SER A 79 -27.55 17.29 5.00
CA SER A 79 -28.66 17.98 5.67
C SER A 79 -29.38 17.12 6.72
N ASN A 80 -29.28 15.79 6.61
CA ASN A 80 -29.80 14.84 7.60
C ASN A 80 -28.87 14.60 8.79
N GLY A 81 -27.72 15.29 8.87
CA GLY A 81 -26.73 15.14 9.93
C GLY A 81 -25.81 13.91 9.78
N VAL A 82 -25.95 13.12 8.73
CA VAL A 82 -25.14 11.91 8.48
C VAL A 82 -23.96 12.21 7.57
N ARG A 83 -22.83 11.55 7.81
CA ARG A 83 -21.61 11.65 6.97
C ARG A 83 -21.50 10.40 6.10
N TYR A 84 -21.25 10.59 4.81
CA TYR A 84 -21.13 9.49 3.86
C TYR A 84 -19.71 9.41 3.29
N LEU A 85 -19.22 8.19 3.12
CA LEU A 85 -18.06 7.92 2.29
C LEU A 85 -18.54 7.51 0.91
N LEU A 86 -18.01 8.15 -0.12
CA LEU A 86 -18.46 7.93 -1.49
C LEU A 86 -17.64 6.81 -2.12
N VAL A 87 -18.33 5.83 -2.71
CA VAL A 87 -17.70 4.78 -3.51
C VAL A 87 -17.98 5.08 -4.98
N PRO A 88 -16.99 5.51 -5.78
CA PRO A 88 -17.19 5.70 -7.20
C PRO A 88 -17.52 4.36 -7.85
N VAL A 89 -18.62 4.34 -8.59
CA VAL A 89 -19.06 3.16 -9.35
C VAL A 89 -19.01 3.48 -10.83
N THR A 90 -18.48 2.55 -11.62
CA THR A 90 -18.57 2.60 -13.08
C THR A 90 -19.51 1.48 -13.51
N PRO A 91 -20.60 1.77 -14.24
CA PRO A 91 -21.46 0.71 -14.76
C PRO A 91 -20.65 -0.16 -15.71
N ARG A 92 -20.82 -1.48 -15.59
CA ARG A 92 -20.22 -2.42 -16.55
C ARG A 92 -20.84 -2.15 -17.93
N ARG A 93 -20.02 -1.81 -18.93
CA ARG A 93 -20.51 -1.65 -20.30
C ARG A 93 -20.83 -3.01 -20.91
N ALA A 94 -21.89 -3.07 -21.72
CA ALA A 94 -22.45 -4.31 -22.27
C ALA A 94 -21.56 -5.00 -23.31
N ASP A 95 -20.59 -4.29 -23.87
CA ASP A 95 -19.61 -4.73 -24.87
C ASP A 95 -18.39 -5.46 -24.27
N ALA A 96 -18.20 -5.44 -22.95
CA ALA A 96 -17.05 -6.08 -22.26
C ALA A 96 -17.17 -7.61 -22.10
N LEU A 97 -18.09 -8.26 -22.82
CA LEU A 97 -18.33 -9.72 -22.81
C LEU A 97 -18.17 -10.37 -24.20
N ALA A 98 -17.66 -9.64 -25.19
CA ALA A 98 -17.23 -10.21 -26.46
C ALA A 98 -15.77 -10.65 -26.40
#